data_AF-A0A7V9PI59-F1
#
_entry.id   AF-A0A7V9PI59-F1
#
_cell.length_a   1.000
_cell.length_b   1.000
_cell.length_c   1.000
_cell.angle_alpha   90.00
_cell.angle_beta   90.00
_cell.angle_gamma   90.00
#
_symmetry.space_group_name_H-M   'P 1'
#
loop_
_entity.id
_entity.type
_entity.pdbx_description
1 polymer ?
#
loop_
_entity_poly.entity_id
_entity_poly.type
_entity_poly.pdbx_seq_one_letter_code
_entity_poly.pdbx_strand_id
1 'polypeptide(L)'
;MTISSPDSHDELERLQTRVDALEQERRHLLAVIEILQEIGGSLHFVDIVQAVARRLGEAFGLDRSSIFLAERSGRTVRLVASYEDPSIRNYVVDLDRYPELRRALQTGQTVHIDDVATDPGLRQMRSALQSRRVRSITVV
;
A
#
# COMPACT_ATOMS: atom_id res chain seq x y z
N MET A 1 -46.58 -1.83 58.52
CA MET A 1 -47.29 -2.39 57.37
C MET A 1 -46.47 -2.10 56.13
N THR A 2 -45.83 -3.13 55.63
CA THR A 2 -44.90 -3.13 54.51
C THR A 2 -45.71 -3.05 53.22
N ILE A 3 -45.81 -1.87 52.62
CA ILE A 3 -46.39 -1.72 51.28
C ILE A 3 -45.27 -2.09 50.32
N SER A 4 -45.21 -3.38 49.98
CA SER A 4 -44.32 -3.93 48.95
C SER A 4 -44.83 -3.45 47.60
N SER A 5 -44.13 -2.47 47.01
CA SER A 5 -44.54 -1.77 45.79
C SER A 5 -44.35 -2.64 44.54
N PRO A 6 -45.44 -3.10 43.87
CA PRO A 6 -45.34 -3.77 42.57
C PRO A 6 -44.69 -2.88 41.49
N ASP A 7 -44.81 -1.54 41.62
CA ASP A 7 -44.19 -0.58 40.70
C ASP A 7 -42.66 -0.64 40.67
N SER A 8 -42.01 -0.99 41.78
CA SER A 8 -40.54 -0.99 41.85
C SER A 8 -39.90 -2.16 41.12
N HIS A 9 -40.59 -3.31 41.05
CA HIS A 9 -40.15 -4.43 40.21
C HIS A 9 -40.36 -4.13 38.72
N ASP A 10 -41.50 -3.55 38.34
CA ASP A 10 -41.77 -3.13 36.95
C ASP A 10 -40.79 -2.04 36.47
N GLU A 11 -40.42 -1.10 37.35
CA GLU A 11 -39.44 -0.06 37.05
C GLU A 11 -38.03 -0.63 36.89
N LEU A 12 -37.64 -1.59 37.75
CA LEU A 12 -36.38 -2.32 37.63
C LEU A 12 -36.30 -3.12 36.32
N GLU A 13 -37.37 -3.81 35.94
CA GLU A 13 -37.43 -4.57 34.68
C GLU A 13 -37.36 -3.65 33.45
N ARG A 14 -38.01 -2.49 33.48
CA ARG A 14 -37.93 -1.48 32.41
C ARG A 14 -36.53 -0.88 32.30
N LEU A 15 -35.88 -0.58 33.41
CA LEU A 15 -34.52 -0.07 33.44
C LEU A 15 -33.53 -1.11 32.92
N GLN A 16 -33.66 -2.38 33.32
CA GLN A 16 -32.84 -3.48 32.82
C GLN A 16 -33.00 -3.64 31.30
N THR A 17 -34.24 -3.64 30.80
CA THR A 17 -34.51 -3.70 29.35
C THR A 17 -33.87 -2.53 28.61
N ARG A 18 -33.88 -1.33 29.21
CA ARG A 18 -33.27 -0.14 28.61
C ARG A 18 -31.75 -0.21 28.61
N VAL A 19 -31.15 -0.72 29.69
CA VAL A 19 -29.70 -0.94 29.79
C VAL A 19 -29.27 -1.96 28.73
N ASP A 20 -29.97 -3.09 28.61
CA ASP A 20 -29.67 -4.12 27.61
C ASP A 20 -29.72 -3.57 26.18
N ALA A 21 -30.73 -2.74 25.88
CA ALA A 21 -30.85 -2.07 24.60
C ALA A 21 -29.69 -1.09 24.34
N LEU A 22 -29.26 -0.32 25.35
CA LEU A 22 -28.14 0.61 25.23
C LEU A 22 -26.80 -0.12 25.12
N GLU A 23 -26.62 -1.24 25.81
CA GLU A 23 -25.44 -2.08 25.67
C GLU A 23 -25.37 -2.71 24.28
N GLN A 24 -26.50 -3.14 23.74
CA GLN A 24 -26.58 -3.66 22.38
C GLN A 24 -26.23 -2.58 21.35
N GLU A 25 -26.73 -1.36 21.52
CA GLU A 25 -26.37 -0.22 20.68
C GLU A 25 -24.88 0.12 20.78
N ARG A 26 -24.31 0.11 22.00
CA ARG A 26 -22.87 0.33 22.22
C ARG A 26 -22.03 -0.75 21.54
N ARG A 27 -22.41 -2.02 21.65
CA ARG A 27 -21.75 -3.12 20.95
C ARG A 27 -21.81 -2.94 19.45
N HIS A 28 -22.95 -2.51 18.92
CA HIS A 28 -23.12 -2.23 17.49
C HIS A 28 -22.21 -1.09 17.01
N LEU A 29 -22.16 0.03 17.73
CA LEU A 29 -21.29 1.17 17.39
C LEU A 29 -19.80 0.82 17.47
N LEU A 30 -19.39 0.02 18.46
CA LEU A 30 -18.01 -0.46 18.55
C LEU A 30 -17.64 -1.38 17.39
N ALA A 31 -18.53 -2.29 16.99
CA ALA A 31 -18.32 -3.15 15.82
C ALA A 31 -18.22 -2.32 14.53
N VAL A 32 -19.04 -1.27 14.38
CA VAL A 32 -18.94 -0.33 13.25
C VAL A 32 -17.62 0.42 13.26
N ILE A 33 -17.13 0.86 14.43
CA ILE A 33 -15.81 1.50 14.55
C ILE A 33 -14.70 0.52 14.20
N GLU A 34 -14.75 -0.73 14.65
CA GLU A 34 -13.78 -1.78 14.28
C GLU A 34 -13.79 -2.04 12.77
N ILE A 35 -14.97 -2.13 12.15
CA ILE A 35 -15.13 -2.24 10.70
C ILE A 35 -14.56 -1.01 9.99
N LEU A 36 -14.82 0.21 10.48
CA LEU A 36 -14.26 1.44 9.91
C LEU A 36 -12.74 1.55 10.13
N GLN A 37 -12.21 0.99 11.21
CA GLN A 37 -10.78 0.88 11.48
C GLN A 37 -10.11 -0.20 10.62
N GLU A 38 -10.80 -1.28 10.29
CA GLU A 38 -10.33 -2.31 9.36
C GLU A 38 -10.36 -1.80 7.90
N ILE A 39 -11.44 -1.12 7.51
CA ILE A 39 -11.58 -0.43 6.22
C ILE A 39 -10.58 0.73 6.11
N GLY A 40 -10.38 1.49 7.20
CA GLY A 40 -9.40 2.58 7.30
C GLY A 40 -7.95 2.11 7.41
N GLY A 41 -7.72 0.94 8.00
CA GLY A 41 -6.43 0.26 8.08
C GLY A 41 -5.98 -0.34 6.73
N SER A 42 -6.93 -0.59 5.83
CA SER A 42 -6.71 -1.02 4.43
C SER A 42 -6.46 0.15 3.45
N LEU A 43 -6.27 1.38 3.94
CA LEU A 43 -6.02 2.56 3.11
C LEU A 43 -4.56 3.03 3.07
N HIS A 44 -3.60 2.21 3.51
CA HIS A 44 -2.20 2.42 3.17
C HIS A 44 -1.89 1.70 1.86
N PHE A 45 -2.35 2.29 0.76
CA PHE A 45 -1.95 1.94 -0.62
C PHE A 45 -0.46 1.58 -0.71
N VAL A 46 0.38 2.32 0.02
CA VAL A 46 1.82 2.06 0.14
C VAL A 46 2.15 0.68 0.73
N ASP A 47 1.49 0.25 1.79
CA ASP A 47 1.75 -1.04 2.43
C ASP A 47 1.28 -2.23 1.56
N ILE A 48 0.16 -2.05 0.84
CA ILE A 48 -0.31 -3.03 -0.15
C ILE A 48 0.71 -3.18 -1.27
N VAL A 49 1.14 -2.05 -1.85
CA VAL A 49 2.12 -2.05 -2.94
C VAL A 49 3.48 -2.56 -2.49
N GLN A 50 3.88 -2.29 -1.24
CA GLN A 50 5.08 -2.87 -0.63
C GLN A 50 4.98 -4.39 -0.49
N ALA A 51 3.84 -4.90 -0.02
CA ALA A 51 3.59 -6.34 0.06
C ALA A 51 3.63 -7.00 -1.35
N VAL A 52 3.10 -6.33 -2.37
CA VAL A 52 3.17 -6.78 -3.76
C VAL A 52 4.61 -6.79 -4.27
N ALA A 53 5.37 -5.71 -4.10
CA ALA A 53 6.77 -5.63 -4.52
C ALA A 53 7.63 -6.75 -3.90
N ARG A 54 7.40 -7.04 -2.61
CA ARG A 54 8.05 -8.15 -1.91
C ARG A 54 7.68 -9.50 -2.51
N ARG A 55 6.39 -9.77 -2.69
CA ARG A 55 5.92 -11.05 -3.28
C ARG A 55 6.43 -11.25 -4.70
N LEU A 56 6.53 -10.18 -5.51
CA LEU A 56 7.11 -10.25 -6.85
C LEU A 56 8.61 -10.59 -6.79
N GLY A 57 9.35 -9.97 -5.87
CA GLY A 57 10.77 -10.30 -5.65
C GLY A 57 10.97 -11.76 -5.26
N GLU A 58 10.20 -12.24 -4.27
CA GLU A 58 10.26 -13.61 -3.77
C GLU A 58 9.82 -14.66 -4.80
N ALA A 59 8.71 -14.42 -5.52
CA ALA A 59 8.13 -15.40 -6.44
C ALA A 59 8.95 -15.59 -7.73
N PHE A 60 9.54 -14.50 -8.23
CA PHE A 60 10.33 -14.53 -9.48
C PHE A 60 11.85 -14.62 -9.23
N GLY A 61 12.29 -14.66 -7.96
CA GLY A 61 13.71 -14.72 -7.60
C GLY A 61 14.50 -13.48 -8.06
N LEU A 62 13.85 -12.31 -8.05
CA LEU A 62 14.48 -11.07 -8.51
C LEU A 62 15.42 -10.53 -7.45
N ASP A 63 16.61 -10.09 -7.84
CA ASP A 63 17.54 -9.40 -6.95
C ASP A 63 16.94 -8.08 -6.43
N ARG A 64 16.10 -7.43 -7.26
CA ARG A 64 15.51 -6.12 -7.00
C ARG A 64 14.15 -6.02 -7.69
N SER A 65 13.18 -5.43 -7.01
CA SER A 65 11.87 -5.07 -7.56
C SER A 65 11.47 -3.71 -6.98
N SER A 66 10.85 -2.86 -7.78
CA SER A 66 10.42 -1.53 -7.37
C SER A 66 9.16 -1.14 -8.12
N ILE A 67 8.23 -0.48 -7.42
CA ILE A 67 6.97 -0.01 -7.99
C ILE A 67 6.95 1.51 -7.96
N PHE A 68 6.70 2.09 -9.13
CA PHE A 68 6.65 3.53 -9.34
C PHE A 68 5.22 3.96 -9.70
N LEU A 69 4.81 5.11 -9.18
CA LEU A 69 3.60 5.81 -9.60
C LEU A 69 3.96 7.01 -10.46
N ALA A 70 3.42 7.07 -11.67
CA ALA A 70 3.54 8.26 -12.50
C ALA A 70 2.71 9.42 -11.94
N GLU A 71 3.30 10.61 -11.90
CA GLU A 71 2.58 11.84 -11.59
C GLU A 71 1.89 12.40 -12.84
N ARG A 72 0.80 13.13 -12.63
CA ARG A 72 0.00 13.74 -13.71
C ARG A 72 0.78 14.75 -14.56
N SER A 73 1.88 15.26 -14.02
CA SER A 73 2.83 16.16 -14.69
C SER A 73 3.69 15.45 -15.75
N GLY A 74 3.80 14.12 -15.71
CA GLY A 74 4.52 13.30 -16.69
C GLY A 74 6.04 13.45 -16.71
N ARG A 75 6.62 14.24 -15.79
CA ARG A 75 8.08 14.45 -15.66
C ARG A 75 8.70 13.65 -14.52
N THR A 76 7.90 13.32 -13.52
CA THR A 76 8.34 12.69 -12.27
C THR A 76 7.54 11.43 -12.01
N VAL A 77 8.21 10.47 -11.39
CA VAL A 77 7.59 9.26 -10.83
C VAL A 77 7.91 9.17 -9.37
N ARG A 78 6.98 8.62 -8.59
CA ARG A 78 7.15 8.40 -7.16
C ARG A 78 7.38 6.92 -6.90
N LEU A 79 8.53 6.60 -6.33
CA LEU A 79 8.83 5.27 -5.82
C LEU A 79 7.97 5.03 -4.56
N VAL A 80 7.02 4.11 -4.67
CA VAL A 80 6.08 3.78 -3.60
C VAL A 80 6.44 2.48 -2.88
N ALA A 81 7.17 1.58 -3.54
CA ALA A 81 7.64 0.36 -2.94
C ALA A 81 8.97 -0.09 -3.54
N SER A 82 9.82 -0.67 -2.70
CA SER A 82 11.08 -1.29 -3.11
C SER A 82 11.31 -2.57 -2.33
N TYR A 83 11.65 -3.64 -3.05
CA TYR A 83 12.05 -4.91 -2.46
C TYR A 83 13.49 -4.86 -1.94
N GLU A 84 14.39 -4.14 -2.61
CA GLU A 84 15.79 -4.01 -2.18
C GLU A 84 15.92 -3.25 -0.86
N ASP A 85 15.17 -2.16 -0.73
CA ASP A 85 15.19 -1.32 0.46
C ASP A 85 13.75 -0.97 0.87
N PRO A 86 13.16 -1.77 1.76
CA PRO A 86 11.80 -1.56 2.27
C PRO A 86 11.62 -0.27 3.07
N SER A 87 12.71 0.41 3.45
CA SER A 87 12.64 1.68 4.18
C SER A 87 12.34 2.86 3.26
N ILE A 88 12.62 2.73 1.96
CA ILE A 88 12.35 3.79 0.99
C ILE A 88 10.85 3.87 0.71
N ARG A 89 10.25 5.01 1.05
CA ARG A 89 8.85 5.31 0.81
C ARG A 89 8.70 6.72 0.23
N ASN A 90 7.80 6.87 -0.75
CA ASN A 90 7.44 8.15 -1.35
C ASN A 90 8.62 8.98 -1.90
N TYR A 91 9.64 8.32 -2.47
CA TYR A 91 10.79 9.02 -3.06
C TYR A 91 10.48 9.48 -4.48
N VAL A 92 10.64 10.77 -4.78
CA VAL A 92 10.37 11.34 -6.10
C VAL A 92 11.61 11.21 -6.98
N VAL A 93 11.42 10.68 -8.18
CA VAL A 93 12.45 10.39 -9.17
C VAL A 93 12.12 11.13 -10.46
N ASP A 94 13.14 11.78 -11.03
CA ASP A 94 13.04 12.42 -12.34
C ASP A 94 13.18 11.38 -13.46
N LEU A 95 12.22 11.35 -14.39
CA LEU A 95 12.22 10.43 -15.54
C LEU A 95 13.35 10.71 -16.52
N ASP A 96 13.91 11.92 -16.54
CA ASP A 96 15.06 12.25 -17.39
C ASP A 96 16.29 11.44 -16.99
N ARG A 97 16.35 10.99 -15.73
CA ARG A 97 17.39 10.11 -15.21
C ARG A 97 17.12 8.62 -15.44
N TYR A 98 15.97 8.22 -15.99
CA TYR A 98 15.57 6.81 -16.13
C TYR A 98 14.83 6.61 -17.48
N PRO A 99 15.58 6.53 -18.60
CA PRO A 99 15.00 6.46 -19.94
C PRO A 99 14.17 5.20 -20.19
N GLU A 100 14.42 4.11 -19.47
CA GLU A 100 13.64 2.87 -19.48
C GLU A 100 12.24 3.06 -18.88
N LEU A 101 12.13 3.77 -17.74
CA LEU A 101 10.85 4.10 -17.11
C LEU A 101 10.06 5.05 -18.02
N ARG A 102 10.75 6.05 -18.58
CA ARG A 102 10.15 6.98 -19.52
C ARG A 102 9.58 6.27 -20.74
N ARG A 103 10.33 5.32 -21.32
CA ARG A 103 9.89 4.53 -22.48
C ARG A 103 8.64 3.73 -22.15
N ALA A 104 8.64 2.98 -21.04
CA ALA A 104 7.50 2.16 -20.63
C ALA A 104 6.23 3.00 -20.38
N LEU A 105 6.37 4.16 -19.72
CA LEU A 105 5.25 5.07 -19.47
C LEU A 105 4.72 5.73 -20.74
N GLN A 106 5.59 6.03 -21.71
CA GLN A 106 5.18 6.65 -22.97
C GLN A 106 4.52 5.65 -23.93
N THR A 107 5.04 4.43 -24.01
CA THR A 107 4.51 3.40 -24.93
C THR A 107 3.35 2.62 -24.33
N GLY A 108 3.24 2.59 -22.99
CA GLY A 108 2.32 1.69 -22.28
C GLY A 108 2.64 0.21 -22.50
N GLN A 109 3.85 -0.09 -22.96
CA GLN A 109 4.32 -1.44 -23.26
C GLN A 109 5.47 -1.82 -22.35
N THR A 110 5.55 -3.12 -22.05
CA THR A 110 6.68 -3.68 -21.31
C THR A 110 7.99 -3.43 -22.05
N VAL A 111 8.95 -2.81 -21.35
CA VAL A 111 10.30 -2.56 -21.85
C VAL A 111 11.23 -3.59 -21.19
N HIS A 112 11.80 -4.46 -22.01
CA HIS A 112 12.82 -5.41 -21.59
C HIS A 112 14.20 -4.99 -22.12
N ILE A 113 15.20 -5.02 -21.25
CA ILE A 113 16.60 -4.73 -21.55
C ILE A 113 17.42 -5.94 -21.09
N ASP A 114 17.89 -6.73 -22.05
CA ASP A 114 18.66 -7.97 -21.80
C ASP A 114 20.01 -7.68 -21.13
N ASP A 115 20.75 -6.70 -21.64
CA ASP A 115 22.05 -6.30 -21.09
C ASP A 115 22.21 -4.78 -21.06
N VAL A 116 22.23 -4.23 -19.85
CA VAL A 116 22.46 -2.81 -19.56
C VAL A 116 23.78 -2.30 -20.15
N ALA A 117 24.82 -3.14 -20.24
CA ALA A 117 26.11 -2.75 -20.81
C ALA A 117 26.04 -2.49 -22.32
N THR A 118 25.07 -3.08 -23.01
CA THR A 118 24.90 -2.94 -24.47
C THR A 118 23.83 -1.91 -24.85
N ASP A 119 22.86 -1.62 -23.98
CA ASP A 119 21.76 -0.71 -24.29
C ASP A 119 22.21 0.76 -24.49
N PRO A 120 21.95 1.37 -25.67
CA PRO A 120 22.40 2.73 -25.98
C PRO A 120 21.62 3.83 -25.24
N GLY A 121 20.41 3.55 -24.76
CA GLY A 121 19.60 4.45 -23.96
C GLY A 121 20.12 4.60 -22.53
N LEU A 122 20.71 3.54 -21.97
CA LEU A 122 21.25 3.54 -20.61
C LEU A 122 22.69 4.08 -20.50
N ARG A 123 23.32 4.55 -21.59
CA ARG A 123 24.72 4.99 -21.61
C ARG A 123 25.11 5.94 -20.47
N GLN A 124 24.25 6.90 -20.14
CA GLN A 124 24.51 7.88 -19.08
C GLN A 124 24.48 7.27 -17.67
N MET A 125 23.78 6.14 -17.49
CA MET A 125 23.60 5.48 -16.20
C MET A 125 24.37 4.16 -16.05
N ARG A 126 25.06 3.72 -17.11
CA ARG A 126 25.79 2.44 -17.12
C ARG A 126 26.71 2.29 -15.92
N SER A 127 27.45 3.33 -15.54
CA SER A 127 28.34 3.30 -14.38
C SER A 127 27.60 3.05 -13.06
N ALA A 128 26.43 3.68 -12.86
CA ALA A 128 25.58 3.50 -11.68
C ALA A 128 24.90 2.13 -11.65
N LEU A 129 24.54 1.57 -12.81
CA LEU A 129 23.94 0.24 -12.91
C LEU A 129 25.00 -0.87 -12.74
N GLN A 130 26.21 -0.66 -13.26
CA GLN A 130 27.35 -1.56 -13.08
C GLN A 130 27.81 -1.62 -11.62
N SER A 131 27.88 -0.48 -10.92
CA SER A 131 28.23 -0.47 -9.50
C SER A 131 27.20 -1.22 -8.64
N ARG A 132 25.93 -1.20 -9.06
CA ARG A 132 24.83 -1.98 -8.46
C ARG A 132 24.73 -3.41 -8.99
N ARG A 133 25.60 -3.83 -9.91
CA ARG A 133 25.63 -5.15 -10.56
C ARG A 133 24.32 -5.54 -11.27
N VAL A 134 23.59 -4.56 -11.80
CA VAL A 134 22.36 -4.81 -12.57
C VAL A 134 22.73 -5.25 -13.99
N ARG A 135 22.29 -6.44 -14.39
CA ARG A 135 22.56 -7.01 -15.72
C ARG A 135 21.43 -6.77 -16.70
N SER A 136 20.21 -7.10 -16.30
CA SER A 136 18.98 -6.93 -17.10
C SER A 136 17.97 -6.08 -16.35
N ILE A 137 17.08 -5.42 -17.08
CA ILE A 137 15.99 -4.60 -16.53
C ILE A 137 14.71 -4.92 -17.27
N THR A 138 13.63 -5.11 -16.54
CA THR A 138 12.28 -5.21 -17.10
C THR A 138 11.37 -4.20 -16.42
N VAL A 139 10.71 -3.37 -17.21
CA VAL A 139 9.70 -2.42 -16.76
C VAL A 139 8.39 -2.82 -17.40
N VAL A 140 7.36 -3.05 -16.57
CA VAL A 140 6.01 -3.48 -17.00
C VAL A 140 5.03 -2.33 -16.85
#